data_AF-A0A059KGK2-F1
#
_entry.id   AF-A0A059KGK2-F1
#
_cell.length_a   1.000
_cell.length_b   1.000
_cell.length_c   1.000
_cell.angle_alpha   90.00
_cell.angle_beta   90.00
_cell.angle_gamma   90.00
#
_symmetry.space_group_name_H-M   'P 1'
#
loop_
_entity.id
_entity.type
_entity.pdbx_description
1 polymer ?
#
loop_
_entity_poly.entity_id
_entity_poly.type
_entity_poly.pdbx_seq_one_letter_code
_entity_poly.pdbx_strand_id
1 'polypeptide(L)' 'MTTIAMGAGMMPIALGLGVDPSFRAPMAIVVIGGLITSTFLSLLVIPVVFTGIDDLMTLGGRWLRRGRGSAPVSGTPSA' A
#
# COMPACT_ATOMS: atom_id res chain seq x y z
N MET A 1 9.82 -12.07 3.51
CA MET A 1 10.22 -13.47 3.77
C MET A 1 10.01 -14.35 2.53
N THR A 2 8.83 -14.36 1.93
CA THR A 2 8.50 -15.11 0.70
C THR A 2 9.25 -14.63 -0.55
N THR A 3 9.45 -13.33 -0.72
CA THR A 3 10.16 -12.75 -1.89
C THR A 3 11.58 -13.27 -2.04
N ILE A 4 12.32 -13.42 -0.93
CA ILE A 4 13.70 -13.91 -0.95
C ILE A 4 13.74 -15.40 -1.31
N ALA A 5 12.82 -16.20 -0.80
CA ALA A 5 12.71 -17.61 -1.14
C ALA A 5 12.33 -17.83 -2.61
N MET A 6 11.38 -17.06 -3.15
CA MET A 6 11.03 -17.09 -4.58
C MET A 6 12.19 -16.64 -5.47
N GLY A 7 12.87 -15.54 -5.11
CA GLY A 7 14.03 -15.04 -5.84
C GLY A 7 15.20 -16.02 -5.85
N ALA A 8 15.50 -16.64 -4.70
CA ALA A 8 16.55 -17.65 -4.58
C ALA A 8 16.23 -18.93 -5.38
N GLY A 9 14.96 -19.36 -5.41
CA GLY A 9 14.53 -20.51 -6.21
C GLY A 9 14.59 -20.29 -7.73
N MET A 10 14.42 -19.04 -8.18
CA MET A 10 14.49 -18.67 -9.61
C MET A 10 15.88 -18.19 -10.06
N MET A 11 16.79 -17.91 -9.13
CA MET A 11 18.17 -17.51 -9.42
C MET A 11 18.92 -18.47 -10.36
N PRO A 12 18.90 -19.82 -10.20
CA PRO A 12 19.61 -20.72 -11.13
C PRO A 12 19.01 -20.72 -12.55
N ILE A 13 17.70 -20.45 -12.67
CA ILE A 13 17.02 -20.33 -13.96
C ILE A 13 17.37 -19.00 -14.64
N ALA A 14 17.44 -17.91 -13.86
CA ALA A 14 17.86 -16.59 -14.34
C ALA A 14 19.33 -16.56 -14.81
N LEU A 15 20.20 -17.36 -14.18
CA LEU A 15 21.60 -17.55 -14.58
C LEU A 15 21.76 -18.48 -15.80
N GLY A 16 20.68 -19.03 -16.35
CA GLY A 16 20.71 -19.86 -17.55
C GLY A 16 21.33 -21.25 -17.36
N LEU A 17 21.45 -21.74 -16.13
CA LEU A 17 22.04 -23.04 -15.79
C LEU A 17 21.04 -24.20 -15.99
N GLY A 18 20.35 -24.22 -17.14
CA GLY A 18 19.34 -25.21 -17.46
C GLY A 18 19.12 -25.39 -18.96
N VAL A 19 18.46 -26.48 -19.31
CA VAL A 19 18.08 -26.82 -20.68
C VAL A 19 17.04 -25.79 -21.16
N ASP A 20 17.28 -25.17 -22.32
CA ASP A 20 16.45 -24.12 -22.95
C ASP A 20 16.47 -22.71 -22.30
N PRO A 21 17.63 -22.03 -22.25
CA PRO A 21 17.77 -20.70 -21.66
C PRO A 21 17.01 -19.60 -22.41
N SER A 22 16.67 -19.80 -23.68
CA SER A 22 16.12 -18.76 -24.57
C SER A 22 14.79 -18.18 -24.10
N PHE A 23 13.93 -18.97 -23.44
CA PHE A 23 12.60 -18.52 -22.98
C PHE A 23 12.48 -18.46 -21.46
N ARG A 24 13.19 -19.33 -20.72
CA ARG A 24 13.07 -19.40 -19.26
C ARG A 24 13.84 -18.30 -18.54
N ALA A 25 15.00 -17.90 -19.08
CA ALA A 25 15.81 -16.82 -18.50
C ALA A 25 15.09 -15.45 -18.51
N PRO A 26 14.51 -14.96 -19.63
CA PRO A 26 13.82 -13.67 -19.64
C PRO A 26 12.56 -13.67 -18.75
N MET A 27 11.84 -14.78 -18.68
CA MET A 27 10.66 -14.91 -17.80
C MET A 27 11.05 -14.82 -16.32
N ALA A 28 12.13 -15.48 -15.91
CA ALA A 28 12.63 -15.39 -14.53
C ALA A 28 13.07 -13.97 -14.15
N ILE A 29 13.75 -13.27 -15.06
CA ILE A 29 14.21 -11.89 -14.84
C ILE A 29 13.03 -10.93 -14.63
N VAL A 30 11.99 -11.04 -15.48
CA VAL A 30 10.77 -10.21 -15.35
C VAL A 30 10.06 -10.46 -14.01
N VAL A 31 9.94 -11.72 -13.59
CA VAL A 31 9.30 -12.07 -12.32
C VAL A 31 10.09 -11.53 -11.13
N ILE A 32 11.41 -11.71 -11.11
CA ILE A 32 12.27 -11.19 -10.03
C ILE A 32 12.17 -9.67 -9.95
N GLY A 33 12.26 -8.97 -11.09
CA GLY A 33 12.08 -7.52 -11.15
C GLY A 33 10.72 -7.09 -10.64
N GLY A 34 9.65 -7.73 -11.11
CA GLY A 34 8.28 -7.44 -10.69
C GLY A 34 8.04 -7.67 -9.19
N LEU A 35 8.65 -8.70 -8.61
CA LEU A 35 8.56 -8.97 -7.17
C LEU A 35 9.27 -7.89 -6.33
N ILE A 36 10.44 -7.42 -6.77
CA ILE A 36 11.16 -6.33 -6.11
C ILE A 36 10.35 -5.05 -6.20
N THR A 37 9.88 -4.70 -7.39
CA THR A 37 9.05 -3.51 -7.62
C THR A 37 7.75 -3.59 -6.83
N SER A 38 7.07 -4.74 -6.79
CA SER A 38 5.84 -4.91 -6.00
C SER A 38 6.08 -4.74 -4.51
N THR A 39 7.21 -5.24 -3.99
CA THR A 39 7.55 -5.07 -2.57
C THR A 39 7.77 -3.60 -2.26
N PHE A 40 8.54 -2.90 -3.12
CA PHE A 40 8.80 -1.48 -2.96
C PHE A 40 7.53 -0.62 -3.11
N LEU A 41 6.73 -0.94 -4.13
CA LEU A 41 5.48 -0.26 -4.41
C LEU A 41 4.48 -0.47 -3.28
N SER A 42 4.37 -1.68 -2.70
CA SER A 42 3.52 -1.89 -1.51
C SER A 42 4.00 -1.07 -0.32
N LEU A 43 5.31 -1.06 -0.03
CA LEU A 43 5.85 -0.26 1.07
C LEU A 43 5.58 1.24 0.91
N LEU A 44 5.51 1.74 -0.33
CA LEU A 44 5.25 3.15 -0.63
C LEU A 44 3.75 3.47 -0.80
N VAL A 45 2.98 2.59 -1.44
CA VAL A 45 1.55 2.79 -1.75
C VAL A 45 0.70 2.65 -0.51
N ILE A 46 0.97 1.67 0.35
CA ILE A 46 0.18 1.45 1.57
C ILE A 46 0.12 2.71 2.45
N PRO A 47 1.24 3.37 2.83
CA PRO A 47 1.18 4.58 3.65
C PRO A 47 0.52 5.75 2.93
N VAL A 48 0.77 5.93 1.62
CA VAL A 48 0.15 7.00 0.83
C VAL A 48 -1.36 6.85 0.78
N VAL A 49 -1.84 5.65 0.52
CA VAL A 49 -3.29 5.35 0.48
C VAL A 49 -3.90 5.53 1.87
N PHE A 50 -3.23 5.09 2.94
CA PHE A 50 -3.71 5.25 4.30
C PHE A 50 -3.88 6.73 4.66
N THR A 51 -2.83 7.54 4.49
CA THR A 51 -2.90 8.99 4.73
C THR A 51 -3.94 9.68 3.85
N GLY A 52 -4.08 9.27 2.59
CA GLY A 52 -5.10 9.82 1.69
C GLY A 52 -6.54 9.52 2.15
N ILE A 53 -6.79 8.31 2.68
CA ILE A 53 -8.11 7.94 3.21
C ILE A 53 -8.37 8.66 4.54
N ASP A 54 -7.38 8.75 5.44
CA ASP A 54 -7.50 9.49 6.70
C ASP A 54 -7.82 10.98 6.48
N ASP A 55 -7.12 11.63 5.55
CA ASP A 55 -7.38 13.02 5.17
C ASP A 55 -8.79 13.20 4.58
N LEU A 56 -9.25 12.27 3.75
CA LEU A 56 -10.60 12.27 3.21
C LEU A 56 -11.67 12.09 4.32
N MET A 57 -11.44 11.17 5.26
CA MET A 57 -12.35 10.93 6.38
C MET A 57 -12.44 12.13 7.33
N THR A 58 -11.31 12.78 7.64
CA THR A 58 -11.31 13.98 8.50
C THR A 58 -12.00 15.18 7.84
N LEU A 59 -11.90 15.32 6.52
CA LEU A 59 -12.59 16.37 5.77
C LEU A 59 -14.11 16.13 5.71
N GLY A 60 -14.54 14.88 5.50
CA GLY A 60 -15.95 14.48 5.54
C GLY A 60 -16.58 14.63 6.94
N GLY A 61 -15.84 14.28 7.99
CA GLY A 61 -16.28 14.44 9.38
C GLY A 61 -16.44 15.91 9.80
N ARG A 62 -15.63 16.83 9.25
CA ARG A 62 -15.79 18.28 9.46
C ARG A 62 -17.07 18.82 8.81
N TRP A 63 -17.44 18.32 7.64
CA TRP A 63 -18.71 18.66 6.98
C TRP A 63 -19.92 18.15 7.78
N LEU A 64 -19.83 16.94 8.34
CA LEU A 64 -20.90 16.37 9.15
C LEU A 64 -21.03 17.04 10.53
N ARG A 65 -19.92 17.43 11.17
CA ARG A 65 -19.96 18.16 12.46
C ARG A 65 -20.41 19.61 12.33
N ARG A 66 -20.28 20.23 11.14
CA ARG A 66 -20.88 21.55 10.87
C ARG A 66 -22.41 21.55 10.92
N GLY A 67 -23.06 20.39 10.75
CA GLY A 67 -24.51 20.23 10.95
C GLY A 67 -24.95 20.04 12.40
N ARG A 68 -24.02 19.96 13.37
CA ARG A 68 -24.31 19.72 14.79
C ARG A 68 -24.01 20.90 15.71
N GLY A 69 -23.81 22.08 15.15
CA GLY A 69 -23.84 23.33 15.91
C GLY A 69 -25.28 23.78 16.11
N SER A 70 -25.87 23.42 17.25
CA SER A 70 -26.87 24.21 17.99
C SER A 70 -27.55 23.32 19.04
N ALA A 71 -26.90 23.13 20.18
CA ALA A 71 -27.65 23.05 21.43
C ALA A 71 -27.34 24.36 22.17
N PRO A 72 -28.28 25.30 22.25
CA PRO A 72 -28.10 26.47 23.11
C PRO A 72 -28.08 25.93 24.54
N VAL A 73 -26.90 25.89 25.16
CA VAL A 73 -26.82 25.85 26.62
C VAL A 73 -27.20 27.24 27.08
N SER A 74 -28.51 27.44 27.24
CA SER A 74 -29.06 28.60 27.91
C SER A 74 -28.47 28.65 29.31
N GLY A 75 -27.57 29.61 29.53
CA GLY A 75 -27.29 30.05 30.88
C GLY A 75 -28.58 30.55 31.51
N THR A 76 -28.91 30.00 32.67
CA THR A 76 -29.62 30.75 33.70
C THR A 76 -28.74 30.72 34.94
N PRO A 77 -27.93 31.76 35.18
CA PRO A 77 -27.64 32.17 36.53
C PRO A 77 -28.92 32.82 37.09
N SER A 78 -29.59 32.16 38.02
CA SER A 78 -30.67 32.79 38.78
C SER A 78 -30.75 32.20 40.19
N ALA A 79 -30.24 33.01 41.13
CA ALA A 79 -30.63 33.18 42.53
C ALA A 79 -30.68 31.96 43.46
#